data_AF-A0A953U8M1-F1
#
_entry.id   AF-A0A953U8M1-F1
#
_cell.length_a   1.000
_cell.length_b   1.000
_cell.length_c   1.000
_cell.angle_alpha   90.00
_cell.angle_beta   90.00
_cell.angle_gamma   90.00
#
_symmetry.space_group_name_H-M   'P 1'
#
loop_
_entity.id
_entity.type
_entity.pdbx_description
1 polymer ?
#
loop_
_entity_poly.entity_id
_entity_poly.type
_entity_poly.pdbx_seq_one_letter_code
_entity_poly.pdbx_strand_id
1 'polypeptide(L)'
;MVNATGNVQSAATLGLVPTTVTNSGTTLDSFAQQLSTALQQYFGQIESGANVQIDIQGGSSQTSGDRQFTVTVRDVAASDPPPSTAPAATALATSTDPAPSSSDTPAAIDKSNMTPTDAYWADQPAAVQALRDCPNDEKFSMAQDLAKQGYAIDMPIMVWGWDPLVTMTLRQQEGYTWVPSAFQPNIPIGPGITNVWNLPGYDPNNPPPGSIKVSTDFAIGSNGQDPWMKTVQAS
;
A
#
# COMPACT_ATOMS: atom_id res chain seq x y z
N MET A 1 12.81 -49.57 -7.01
CA MET A 1 12.08 -48.50 -7.72
C MET A 1 11.28 -47.77 -6.65
N VAL A 2 11.68 -46.55 -6.31
CA VAL A 2 11.18 -45.80 -5.15
C VAL A 2 10.02 -44.88 -5.54
N ASN A 3 9.03 -44.83 -4.65
CA ASN A 3 7.74 -44.15 -4.78
C ASN A 3 7.87 -42.64 -5.03
N ALA A 4 6.97 -42.13 -5.88
CA ALA A 4 6.65 -40.70 -5.96
C ALA A 4 5.81 -40.29 -4.73
N THR A 5 6.32 -39.37 -3.93
CA THR A 5 5.59 -38.72 -2.84
C THR A 5 4.81 -37.55 -3.42
N GLY A 6 3.48 -37.68 -3.46
CA GLY A 6 2.58 -36.59 -3.83
C GLY A 6 2.49 -35.56 -2.69
N ASN A 7 2.67 -34.29 -3.04
CA ASN A 7 2.48 -33.16 -2.13
C ASN A 7 0.96 -32.90 -2.02
N VAL A 8 0.36 -33.23 -0.86
CA VAL A 8 -1.06 -32.98 -0.59
C VAL A 8 -1.21 -31.58 -0.02
N GLN A 9 -1.72 -30.63 -0.80
CA GLN A 9 -2.16 -29.33 -0.31
C GLN A 9 -3.40 -29.53 0.56
N SER A 10 -3.25 -29.38 1.88
CA SER A 10 -4.37 -29.41 2.82
C SER A 10 -5.02 -28.04 2.90
N ALA A 11 -6.12 -27.82 2.18
CA ALA A 11 -6.98 -26.66 2.37
C ALA A 11 -7.94 -26.91 3.54
N ALA A 12 -7.72 -26.28 4.69
CA ALA A 12 -8.66 -26.32 5.79
C ALA A 12 -9.76 -25.26 5.57
N THR A 13 -10.99 -25.70 5.31
CA THR A 13 -12.15 -24.80 5.28
C THR A 13 -12.66 -24.61 6.71
N LEU A 14 -12.43 -23.43 7.29
CA LEU A 14 -12.98 -23.05 8.59
C LEU A 14 -14.46 -22.69 8.41
N GLY A 15 -15.35 -23.63 8.73
CA GLY A 15 -16.79 -23.39 8.75
C GLY A 15 -17.21 -22.55 9.95
N LEU A 16 -17.07 -21.23 9.88
CA LEU A 16 -17.66 -20.31 10.83
C LEU A 16 -19.14 -20.13 10.47
N VAL A 17 -20.01 -20.89 11.11
CA VAL A 17 -21.47 -20.66 11.02
C VAL A 17 -21.81 -19.63 12.10
N PRO A 18 -22.22 -18.40 11.75
CA PRO A 18 -22.70 -17.46 12.74
C PRO A 18 -23.96 -18.05 13.37
N THR A 19 -23.90 -18.39 14.66
CA THR A 19 -25.12 -18.67 15.41
C THR A 19 -25.89 -17.36 15.53
N THR A 20 -27.02 -17.29 14.83
CA THR A 20 -27.95 -16.16 14.93
C THR A 20 -28.39 -16.01 16.38
N VAL A 21 -27.85 -15.01 17.07
CA VAL A 21 -28.36 -14.55 18.36
C VAL A 21 -28.89 -13.14 18.16
N THR A 22 -30.21 -13.05 18.14
CA THR A 22 -30.96 -11.81 18.17
C THR A 22 -30.60 -11.04 19.43
N ASN A 23 -29.84 -9.94 19.32
CA ASN A 23 -29.93 -8.78 20.21
C ASN A 23 -29.13 -7.59 19.65
N SER A 24 -29.85 -6.49 19.44
CA SER A 24 -29.35 -5.22 18.93
C SER A 24 -28.42 -4.55 19.95
N GLY A 25 -27.13 -4.37 19.60
CA GLY A 25 -26.22 -3.46 20.31
C GLY A 25 -24.77 -3.91 20.51
N THR A 26 -24.44 -5.18 20.31
CA THR A 26 -23.11 -5.77 20.68
C THR A 26 -22.46 -6.61 19.55
N THR A 27 -22.89 -6.42 18.31
CA THR A 27 -22.69 -7.40 17.22
C THR A 27 -21.32 -7.38 16.56
N LEU A 28 -20.56 -6.27 16.62
CA LEU A 28 -19.23 -6.22 16.02
C LEU A 28 -18.19 -6.90 16.92
N ASP A 29 -18.29 -6.70 18.23
CA ASP A 29 -17.32 -7.19 19.19
C ASP A 29 -17.32 -8.71 19.30
N SER A 30 -18.50 -9.34 19.23
CA SER A 30 -18.61 -10.80 19.29
C SER A 30 -18.04 -11.49 18.05
N PHE A 31 -18.26 -10.93 16.86
CA PHE A 31 -17.67 -11.44 15.62
C PHE A 31 -16.14 -11.27 15.63
N ALA A 32 -15.64 -10.08 16.01
CA ALA A 32 -14.21 -9.83 16.10
C ALA A 32 -13.53 -10.77 17.11
N GLN A 33 -14.17 -11.03 18.25
CA GLN A 33 -13.69 -12.01 19.24
C GLN A 33 -13.67 -13.43 18.68
N GLN A 34 -14.73 -13.87 18.01
CA GLN A 34 -14.79 -15.20 17.40
C GLN A 34 -13.72 -15.39 16.31
N LEU A 35 -13.53 -14.38 15.44
CA LEU A 35 -12.50 -14.41 14.41
C LEU A 35 -11.10 -14.44 15.02
N SER A 36 -10.85 -13.61 16.04
CA SER A 36 -9.56 -13.57 16.75
C SER A 36 -9.23 -14.92 17.39
N THR A 37 -10.20 -15.55 18.08
CA THR A 37 -9.98 -16.87 18.69
C THR A 37 -9.71 -17.95 17.64
N ALA A 38 -10.46 -17.95 16.54
CA ALA A 38 -10.26 -18.92 15.46
C ALA A 38 -8.86 -18.77 14.81
N LEU A 39 -8.43 -17.54 14.55
CA LEU A 39 -7.10 -17.26 14.00
C LEU A 39 -5.98 -17.65 14.98
N GLN A 40 -6.13 -17.35 16.28
CA GLN A 40 -5.15 -17.75 17.29
C GLN A 40 -5.00 -19.27 17.39
N GLN A 41 -6.11 -20.02 17.34
CA GLN A 41 -6.07 -21.48 17.33
C GLN A 41 -5.37 -22.02 16.08
N TYR A 42 -5.67 -21.43 14.92
CA TYR A 42 -5.02 -21.81 13.67
C TYR A 42 -3.51 -21.53 13.70
N PHE A 43 -3.09 -20.34 14.11
CA PHE A 43 -1.67 -20.01 14.23
C PHE A 43 -0.93 -20.84 15.27
N GLY A 44 -1.60 -21.28 16.34
CA GLY A 44 -1.03 -22.21 17.31
C GLY A 44 -0.72 -23.61 16.74
N GLN A 45 -1.30 -23.96 15.59
CA GLN A 45 -1.05 -25.23 14.90
C GLN A 45 0.01 -25.12 13.80
N ILE A 46 0.37 -23.91 13.39
CA ILE A 46 1.34 -23.68 12.32
C ILE A 46 2.75 -23.64 12.91
N GLU A 47 3.68 -24.35 12.27
CA GLU A 47 5.09 -24.33 12.67
C GLU A 47 5.69 -22.92 12.49
N SER A 48 6.51 -22.50 13.46
CA SER A 48 7.17 -21.18 13.44
C SER A 48 7.99 -21.00 12.16
N GLY A 49 7.58 -20.08 11.28
CA GLY A 49 8.27 -19.76 10.03
C GLY A 49 7.46 -19.98 8.74
N ALA A 50 6.23 -20.50 8.83
CA ALA A 50 5.36 -20.58 7.65
C ALA A 50 4.81 -19.21 7.26
N ASN A 51 4.76 -18.93 5.96
CA ASN A 51 4.10 -17.76 5.42
C ASN A 51 2.62 -18.09 5.23
N VAL A 52 1.74 -17.29 5.82
CA VAL A 52 0.29 -17.53 5.80
C VAL A 52 -0.40 -16.39 5.06
N GLN A 53 -1.25 -16.73 4.10
CA GLN A 53 -2.13 -15.78 3.42
C GLN A 53 -3.55 -15.93 3.96
N ILE A 54 -4.15 -14.83 4.40
CA ILE A 54 -5.55 -14.76 4.82
C ILE A 54 -6.32 -13.99 3.77
N ASP A 55 -7.36 -14.61 3.22
CA ASP A 55 -8.26 -14.03 2.23
C ASP A 55 -9.66 -13.90 2.85
N ILE A 56 -10.26 -12.71 2.79
CA ILE A 56 -11.58 -12.43 3.36
C ILE A 56 -12.47 -11.92 2.22
N GLN A 57 -13.46 -12.73 1.83
CA GLN A 57 -14.39 -12.39 0.76
C GLN A 57 -15.76 -12.06 1.35
N GLY A 58 -16.28 -10.88 1.01
CA GLY A 58 -17.67 -10.51 1.32
C GLY A 58 -18.62 -11.17 0.32
N GLY A 59 -19.61 -11.90 0.84
CA GLY A 59 -20.68 -12.53 0.04
C GLY A 59 -22.05 -11.95 0.39
N SER A 60 -22.94 -11.91 -0.62
CA SER A 60 -24.36 -11.65 -0.37
C SER A 60 -24.96 -12.88 0.32
N SER A 61 -25.50 -12.71 1.53
CA SER A 61 -26.22 -13.81 2.20
C SER A 61 -27.49 -14.15 1.41
N GLN A 62 -27.82 -15.45 1.31
CA GLN A 62 -29.08 -15.90 0.73
C GLN A 62 -30.29 -15.55 1.61
N THR A 63 -30.05 -15.14 2.86
CA THR A 63 -31.06 -14.62 3.79
C THR A 63 -31.02 -13.10 3.81
N SER A 64 -32.17 -12.49 3.49
CA SER A 64 -32.33 -11.03 3.43
C SER A 64 -32.04 -10.38 4.78
N GLY A 65 -30.93 -9.67 4.88
CA GLY A 65 -30.57 -8.85 6.06
C GLY A 65 -29.15 -9.07 6.60
N ASP A 66 -28.50 -10.18 6.25
CA ASP A 66 -27.19 -10.54 6.80
C ASP A 66 -26.06 -10.38 5.76
N ARG A 67 -24.86 -10.02 6.23
CA ARG A 67 -23.62 -10.06 5.42
C ARG A 67 -22.89 -11.35 5.76
N GLN A 68 -22.58 -12.17 4.75
CA GLN A 68 -21.74 -13.36 4.95
C GLN A 68 -20.30 -13.02 4.55
N PHE A 69 -19.35 -13.53 5.30
CA PHE A 69 -17.93 -13.44 4.96
C PHE A 69 -17.35 -14.84 4.87
N THR A 70 -16.60 -15.11 3.80
CA THR A 70 -15.81 -16.33 3.66
C THR A 70 -14.37 -15.97 3.98
N VAL A 71 -13.82 -16.60 5.03
CA VAL A 71 -12.41 -16.43 5.42
C VAL A 71 -11.66 -17.69 5.02
N THR A 72 -10.69 -17.55 4.12
CA THR A 72 -9.82 -18.64 3.68
C THR A 72 -8.42 -18.38 4.18
N VAL A 73 -7.81 -19.36 4.85
CA VAL A 73 -6.41 -19.28 5.27
C VAL A 73 -5.60 -20.32 4.50
N ARG A 74 -4.50 -19.89 3.89
CA ARG A 74 -3.65 -20.73 3.04
C ARG A 74 -2.21 -20.65 3.51
N ASP A 75 -1.57 -21.81 3.59
CA ASP A 75 -0.12 -21.92 3.73
C ASP A 75 0.50 -21.64 2.35
N VAL A 76 1.25 -20.55 2.25
CA VAL A 76 2.05 -20.27 1.06
C VAL A 76 3.43 -20.84 1.30
N ALA A 77 3.60 -22.11 0.91
CA ALA A 77 4.90 -22.75 0.87
C ALA A 77 5.91 -21.82 0.20
N ALA A 78 7.03 -21.55 0.88
CA ALA A 78 8.09 -20.69 0.39
C ALA A 78 8.43 -21.08 -1.06
N SER A 79 8.07 -20.21 -2.00
CA SER A 79 8.40 -20.36 -3.40
C SER A 79 9.92 -20.43 -3.55
N ASP A 80 10.40 -21.54 -4.12
CA ASP A 80 11.80 -21.82 -4.42
C ASP A 80 12.52 -20.59 -5.03
N PRO A 81 13.76 -20.27 -4.61
CA PRO A 81 14.56 -19.27 -5.29
C PRO A 81 14.84 -19.71 -6.74
N PRO A 82 14.91 -18.77 -7.70
CA PRO A 82 15.21 -19.13 -9.09
C PRO A 82 16.60 -19.79 -9.20
N PRO A 83 16.78 -20.78 -10.10
CA PRO A 83 18.06 -21.44 -10.28
C PRO A 83 19.11 -20.47 -10.84
N SER A 84 20.16 -20.25 -10.04
CA SER A 84 21.40 -19.60 -10.45
C SER A 84 22.06 -20.41 -11.56
N THR A 85 21.97 -19.93 -12.79
CA THR A 85 22.72 -20.43 -13.93
C THR A 85 23.86 -19.47 -14.22
N ALA A 86 25.03 -19.78 -13.68
CA ALA A 86 26.29 -19.21 -14.13
C ALA A 86 26.66 -19.81 -15.50
N PRO A 87 27.09 -18.98 -16.48
CA PRO A 87 27.93 -19.44 -17.56
C PRO A 87 29.35 -18.88 -17.43
N ALA A 88 30.27 -19.68 -17.94
CA ALA A 88 31.71 -19.55 -17.85
C ALA A 88 32.28 -18.36 -18.63
N ALA A 89 33.46 -17.92 -18.18
CA ALA A 89 34.32 -16.96 -18.86
C ALA A 89 34.71 -17.40 -20.27
N THR A 90 34.60 -16.51 -21.26
CA THR A 90 35.36 -16.56 -22.52
C THR A 90 35.52 -15.15 -23.12
N ALA A 91 36.79 -14.73 -23.18
CA ALA A 91 37.47 -13.81 -24.10
C ALA A 91 36.98 -12.37 -24.35
N LEU A 92 37.93 -11.45 -24.17
CA LEU A 92 37.93 -10.07 -24.68
C LEU A 92 37.74 -10.04 -26.22
N ALA A 93 36.76 -9.26 -26.66
CA ALA A 93 36.77 -8.62 -27.97
C ALA A 93 36.46 -7.13 -27.80
N THR A 94 37.42 -6.30 -28.22
CA THR A 94 37.31 -4.86 -28.36
C THR A 94 36.37 -4.52 -29.51
N SER A 95 35.16 -4.09 -29.18
CA SER A 95 34.23 -3.44 -30.11
C SER A 95 34.09 -1.98 -29.72
N THR A 96 34.46 -1.13 -30.68
CA THR A 96 34.37 0.32 -30.67
C THR A 96 32.95 0.78 -30.36
N ASP A 97 32.82 1.49 -29.24
CA ASP A 97 31.60 2.07 -28.69
C ASP A 97 31.21 3.33 -29.50
N PRO A 98 30.06 3.36 -30.22
CA PRO A 98 29.40 4.61 -30.52
C PRO A 98 28.60 4.99 -29.27
N ALA A 99 29.13 5.97 -28.54
CA ALA A 99 28.51 6.58 -27.37
C ALA A 99 26.98 6.73 -27.55
N PRO A 100 26.15 6.14 -26.67
CA PRO A 100 24.73 6.48 -26.65
C PRO A 100 24.62 7.95 -26.26
N SER A 101 24.26 8.77 -27.23
CA SER A 101 23.95 10.19 -27.02
C SER A 101 22.87 10.27 -25.95
N SER A 102 23.28 10.82 -24.81
CA SER A 102 22.43 11.20 -23.71
C SER A 102 21.62 12.42 -24.12
N SER A 103 20.33 12.25 -24.45
CA SER A 103 19.35 13.36 -24.47
C SER A 103 17.96 12.93 -24.94
N ASP A 104 17.37 11.91 -24.31
CA ASP A 104 15.91 11.81 -24.24
C ASP A 104 15.50 12.16 -22.81
N THR A 105 15.65 13.44 -22.46
CA THR A 105 14.88 13.99 -21.33
C THR A 105 13.42 13.90 -21.78
N PRO A 106 12.55 13.14 -21.07
CA PRO A 106 11.13 13.16 -21.36
C PRO A 106 10.68 14.61 -21.40
N ALA A 107 10.05 15.02 -22.51
CA ALA A 107 9.55 16.38 -22.66
C ALA A 107 8.78 16.76 -21.39
N ALA A 108 9.18 17.86 -20.74
CA ALA A 108 8.50 18.32 -19.54
C ALA A 108 7.00 18.45 -19.86
N ILE A 109 6.19 17.66 -19.17
CA ILE A 109 4.74 17.69 -19.34
C ILE A 109 4.28 19.11 -18.96
N ASP A 110 3.61 19.79 -19.89
CA ASP A 110 3.01 21.09 -19.61
C ASP A 110 1.85 20.91 -18.62
N LYS A 111 2.10 21.24 -17.36
CA LYS A 111 1.13 21.16 -16.26
C LYS A 111 0.20 22.37 -16.20
N SER A 112 0.34 23.36 -17.10
CA SER A 112 -0.38 24.63 -17.02
C SER A 112 -1.91 24.47 -17.01
N ASN A 113 -2.41 23.42 -17.67
CA ASN A 113 -3.83 23.13 -17.81
C ASN A 113 -4.30 21.88 -17.03
N MET A 114 -3.46 21.30 -16.19
CA MET A 114 -3.80 20.12 -15.40
C MET A 114 -4.54 20.49 -14.12
N THR A 115 -5.39 19.59 -13.61
CA THR A 115 -5.85 19.71 -12.23
C THR A 115 -4.70 19.37 -11.27
N PRO A 116 -4.71 19.86 -10.02
CA PRO A 116 -3.69 19.46 -9.03
C PRO A 116 -3.59 17.94 -8.86
N THR A 117 -4.71 17.23 -8.95
CA THR A 117 -4.74 15.76 -8.89
C THR A 117 -4.04 15.12 -10.09
N ASP A 118 -4.31 15.61 -11.30
CA ASP A 118 -3.61 15.12 -12.51
C ASP A 118 -2.11 15.40 -12.45
N ALA A 119 -1.73 16.59 -11.99
CA ALA A 119 -0.33 16.98 -11.85
C ALA A 119 0.40 16.11 -10.82
N TYR A 120 -0.25 15.80 -9.69
CA TYR A 120 0.29 14.88 -8.67
C TYR A 120 0.53 13.49 -9.24
N TRP A 121 -0.45 12.93 -9.95
CA TRP A 121 -0.31 11.59 -10.55
C TRP A 121 0.71 11.57 -11.68
N ALA A 122 0.80 12.64 -12.49
CA ALA A 122 1.80 12.78 -13.54
C ALA A 122 3.24 12.79 -13.00
N ASP A 123 3.44 13.26 -11.76
CA ASP A 123 4.74 13.22 -11.07
C ASP A 123 5.09 11.85 -10.49
N GLN A 124 4.17 10.90 -10.45
CA GLN A 124 4.45 9.55 -9.95
C GLN A 124 5.16 8.69 -11.00
N PRO A 125 5.98 7.71 -10.57
CA PRO A 125 6.51 6.70 -11.49
C PRO A 125 5.39 5.98 -12.25
N ALA A 126 5.62 5.60 -13.50
CA ALA A 126 4.60 4.96 -14.35
C ALA A 126 3.96 3.71 -13.71
N ALA A 127 4.76 2.90 -12.98
CA ALA A 127 4.24 1.74 -12.25
C ALA A 127 3.24 2.13 -11.14
N VAL A 128 3.47 3.25 -10.46
CA VAL A 128 2.60 3.79 -9.41
C VAL A 128 1.36 4.43 -10.01
N GLN A 129 1.46 5.08 -11.18
CA GLN A 129 0.31 5.68 -11.86
C GLN A 129 -0.81 4.68 -12.14
N ALA A 130 -0.49 3.39 -12.34
CA ALA A 130 -1.48 2.35 -12.52
C ALA A 130 -2.42 2.14 -11.31
N LEU A 131 -2.03 2.61 -10.10
CA LEU A 131 -2.91 2.62 -8.93
C LEU A 131 -4.09 3.60 -9.08
N ARG A 132 -3.96 4.62 -9.92
CA ARG A 132 -4.98 5.66 -10.10
C ARG A 132 -6.30 5.06 -10.57
N ASP A 133 -6.23 4.24 -11.61
CA ASP A 133 -7.38 3.64 -12.30
C ASP A 133 -7.70 2.22 -11.80
N CYS A 134 -6.93 1.72 -10.84
CA CYS A 134 -7.15 0.42 -10.22
C CYS A 134 -8.48 0.41 -9.42
N PRO A 135 -9.30 -0.66 -9.52
CA PRO A 135 -10.45 -0.87 -8.65
C PRO A 135 -10.08 -0.82 -7.16
N ASN A 136 -10.96 -0.26 -6.33
CA ASN A 136 -10.64 -0.02 -4.90
C ASN A 136 -10.36 -1.30 -4.10
N ASP A 137 -10.97 -2.42 -4.48
CA ASP A 137 -10.76 -3.74 -3.90
C ASP A 137 -9.39 -4.35 -4.23
N GLU A 138 -8.81 -4.02 -5.38
CA GLU A 138 -7.49 -4.49 -5.81
C GLU A 138 -6.35 -3.52 -5.42
N LYS A 139 -6.70 -2.23 -5.23
CA LYS A 139 -5.75 -1.12 -5.04
C LYS A 139 -4.80 -1.32 -3.87
N PHE A 140 -5.28 -1.86 -2.75
CA PHE A 140 -4.43 -2.13 -1.59
C PHE A 140 -3.38 -3.22 -1.88
N SER A 141 -3.78 -4.30 -2.55
CA SER A 141 -2.85 -5.39 -2.90
C SER A 141 -1.80 -4.90 -3.89
N MET A 142 -2.22 -4.17 -4.93
CA MET A 142 -1.31 -3.60 -5.92
C MET A 142 -0.33 -2.61 -5.30
N ALA A 143 -0.81 -1.75 -4.39
CA ALA A 143 0.02 -0.82 -3.65
C ALA A 143 1.05 -1.54 -2.76
N GLN A 144 0.67 -2.66 -2.14
CA GLN A 144 1.59 -3.48 -1.37
C GLN A 144 2.71 -4.06 -2.26
N ASP A 145 2.37 -4.57 -3.43
CA ASP A 145 3.37 -5.15 -4.33
C ASP A 145 4.32 -4.11 -4.92
N LEU A 146 3.83 -2.88 -5.18
CA LEU A 146 4.69 -1.76 -5.57
C LEU A 146 5.60 -1.32 -4.41
N ALA A 147 5.08 -1.28 -3.18
CA ALA A 147 5.91 -0.94 -2.03
C ALA A 147 7.02 -1.98 -1.77
N LYS A 148 6.75 -3.28 -1.96
CA LYS A 148 7.78 -4.34 -1.91
C LYS A 148 8.86 -4.16 -2.97
N GLN A 149 8.53 -3.55 -4.11
CA GLN A 149 9.48 -3.19 -5.17
C GLN A 149 10.26 -1.90 -4.88
N GLY A 150 10.01 -1.25 -3.73
CA GLY A 150 10.70 -0.04 -3.30
C GLY A 150 10.07 1.26 -3.79
N TYR A 151 8.87 1.21 -4.38
CA TYR A 151 8.13 2.44 -4.73
C TYR A 151 7.57 3.10 -3.47
N ALA A 152 7.70 4.43 -3.38
CA ALA A 152 7.06 5.20 -2.32
C ALA A 152 5.56 5.31 -2.57
N ILE A 153 4.74 4.75 -1.67
CA ILE A 153 3.28 4.77 -1.77
C ILE A 153 2.69 5.67 -0.69
N ASP A 154 1.93 6.68 -1.09
CA ASP A 154 1.19 7.56 -0.18
C ASP A 154 -0.18 6.94 0.12
N MET A 155 -0.33 6.27 1.27
CA MET A 155 -1.58 5.55 1.59
C MET A 155 -2.84 6.45 1.52
N PRO A 156 -2.88 7.63 2.19
CA PRO A 156 -3.99 8.55 2.05
C PRO A 156 -4.35 8.93 0.62
N ILE A 157 -3.37 9.30 -0.19
CA ILE A 157 -3.63 9.83 -1.54
C ILE A 157 -3.83 8.69 -2.55
N MET A 158 -2.88 7.75 -2.63
CA MET A 158 -2.82 6.74 -3.68
C MET A 158 -3.73 5.54 -3.44
N VAL A 159 -4.07 5.22 -2.18
CA VAL A 159 -4.88 4.05 -1.84
C VAL A 159 -6.26 4.44 -1.34
N TRP A 160 -6.35 5.44 -0.46
CA TRP A 160 -7.65 5.91 0.06
C TRP A 160 -8.29 7.00 -0.81
N GLY A 161 -7.59 7.49 -1.82
CA GLY A 161 -8.12 8.44 -2.79
C GLY A 161 -8.35 9.85 -2.23
N TRP A 162 -7.61 10.25 -1.19
CA TRP A 162 -7.70 11.60 -0.67
C TRP A 162 -7.13 12.61 -1.68
N ASP A 163 -7.66 13.84 -1.63
CA ASP A 163 -7.20 14.91 -2.51
C ASP A 163 -5.72 15.24 -2.24
N PRO A 164 -4.83 15.19 -3.26
CA PRO A 164 -3.40 15.42 -3.05
C PRO A 164 -3.07 16.82 -2.56
N LEU A 165 -3.73 17.87 -3.08
CA LEU A 165 -3.44 19.25 -2.74
C LEU A 165 -3.85 19.56 -1.31
N VAL A 166 -5.06 19.17 -0.91
CA VAL A 166 -5.54 19.31 0.46
C VAL A 166 -4.65 18.54 1.43
N THR A 167 -4.32 17.29 1.11
CA THR A 167 -3.51 16.42 1.98
C THR A 167 -2.10 16.99 2.17
N MET A 168 -1.42 17.40 1.10
CA MET A 168 -0.08 17.97 1.20
C MET A 168 -0.09 19.35 1.87
N THR A 169 -1.11 20.17 1.62
CA THR A 169 -1.26 21.47 2.32
C THR A 169 -1.43 21.27 3.82
N LEU A 170 -2.29 20.34 4.25
CA LEU A 170 -2.49 20.04 5.67
C LEU A 170 -1.18 19.56 6.33
N ARG A 171 -0.45 18.65 5.67
CA ARG A 171 0.86 18.19 6.16
C ARG A 171 1.86 19.34 6.30
N GLN A 172 1.92 20.28 5.34
CA GLN A 172 2.76 21.47 5.45
C GLN A 172 2.35 22.35 6.64
N GLN A 173 1.05 22.56 6.86
CA GLN A 173 0.52 23.34 7.98
C GLN A 173 0.84 22.72 9.35
N GLU A 174 0.84 21.39 9.43
CA GLU A 174 1.25 20.64 10.62
C GLU A 174 2.78 20.55 10.79
N GLY A 175 3.56 21.16 9.90
CA GLY A 175 5.02 21.22 9.99
C GLY A 175 5.76 20.00 9.43
N TYR A 176 5.09 19.12 8.69
CA TYR A 176 5.74 18.00 8.02
C TYR A 176 6.48 18.47 6.75
N THR A 177 7.75 18.10 6.63
CA THR A 177 8.57 18.21 5.40
C THR A 177 8.63 16.90 4.62
N TRP A 178 8.30 15.80 5.28
CA TRP A 178 8.19 14.44 4.77
C TRP A 178 7.19 13.62 5.60
N VAL A 179 6.62 12.58 5.00
CA VAL A 179 5.78 11.59 5.68
C VAL A 179 6.24 10.16 5.37
N PRO A 180 5.92 9.18 6.24
CA PRO A 180 6.21 7.79 5.95
C PRO A 180 5.51 7.30 4.68
N SER A 181 6.20 6.55 3.83
CA SER A 181 5.55 5.77 2.78
C SER A 181 4.79 4.59 3.38
N ALA A 182 3.96 3.92 2.58
CA ALA A 182 3.34 2.66 2.97
C ALA A 182 4.41 1.70 3.50
N PHE A 183 4.09 1.02 4.60
CA PHE A 183 4.93 0.05 5.29
C PHE A 183 6.23 0.58 5.91
N GLN A 184 6.49 1.90 5.85
CA GLN A 184 7.47 2.49 6.75
C GLN A 184 6.91 2.54 8.18
N PRO A 185 7.77 2.39 9.21
CA PRO A 185 7.36 2.59 10.59
C PRO A 185 6.69 3.95 10.78
N ASN A 186 5.57 3.97 11.51
CA ASN A 186 4.92 5.23 11.84
C ASN A 186 5.80 6.05 12.80
N ILE A 187 5.80 7.38 12.64
CA ILE A 187 6.50 8.30 13.54
C ILE A 187 5.52 8.66 14.67
N PRO A 188 5.76 8.24 15.92
CA PRO A 188 4.79 8.41 16.99
C PRO A 188 4.66 9.86 17.47
N ILE A 189 5.69 10.68 17.24
CA ILE A 189 5.75 12.07 17.70
C ILE A 189 5.90 12.98 16.48
N GLY A 190 4.86 13.74 16.17
CA GLY A 190 4.84 14.67 15.03
C GLY A 190 5.79 15.87 15.19
N PRO A 191 5.93 16.68 14.14
CA PRO A 191 6.77 17.87 14.12
C PRO A 191 6.47 18.82 15.30
N GLY A 192 7.50 19.38 15.91
CA GLY A 192 7.35 20.42 16.95
C GLY A 192 6.86 19.93 18.32
N ILE A 193 6.60 18.63 18.53
CA ILE A 193 6.21 18.08 19.82
C ILE A 193 7.44 17.62 20.61
N THR A 194 7.60 18.15 21.83
CA THR A 194 8.69 17.74 22.73
C THR A 194 8.46 16.31 23.22
N ASN A 195 9.44 15.45 22.99
CA ASN A 195 9.36 14.05 23.34
C ASN A 195 9.77 13.81 24.81
N VAL A 196 8.78 13.59 25.68
CA VAL A 196 9.00 13.29 27.10
C VAL A 196 9.24 11.79 27.39
N TRP A 197 9.10 10.93 26.38
CA TRP A 197 9.14 9.47 26.51
C TRP A 197 10.34 8.82 25.82
N ASN A 198 11.30 9.62 25.34
CA ASN A 198 12.48 9.17 24.61
C ASN A 198 12.17 8.28 23.38
N LEU A 199 11.00 8.49 22.74
CA LEU A 199 10.68 7.83 21.47
C LEU A 199 11.49 8.45 20.31
N PRO A 200 11.57 7.81 19.13
CA PRO A 200 12.04 8.50 17.94
C PRO A 200 11.11 9.69 17.62
N GLY A 201 11.68 10.90 17.60
CA GLY A 201 10.97 12.12 17.21
C GLY A 201 11.05 12.36 15.71
N TYR A 202 10.16 13.20 15.21
CA TYR A 202 10.22 13.70 13.85
C TYR A 202 11.44 14.61 13.64
N ASP A 203 12.31 14.28 12.69
CA ASP A 203 13.43 15.13 12.25
C ASP A 203 13.19 15.63 10.83
N PRO A 204 12.89 16.92 10.62
CA PRO A 204 12.59 17.45 9.28
C PRO A 204 13.78 17.41 8.31
N ASN A 205 15.01 17.31 8.81
CA ASN A 205 16.24 17.36 7.99
C ASN A 205 16.81 15.98 7.65
N ASN A 206 16.34 14.92 8.33
CA ASN A 206 16.83 13.55 8.14
C ASN A 206 15.67 12.57 7.88
N PRO A 207 14.97 12.68 6.74
CA PRO A 207 13.94 11.72 6.37
C PRO A 207 14.51 10.30 6.23
N PRO A 208 13.81 9.27 6.74
CA PRO A 208 14.14 7.88 6.43
C PRO A 208 14.17 7.59 4.92
N PRO A 209 15.01 6.67 4.43
CA PRO A 209 15.02 6.27 3.03
C PRO A 209 13.65 5.74 2.57
N GLY A 210 13.10 6.32 1.50
CA GLY A 210 11.78 5.99 0.96
C GLY A 210 10.64 6.88 1.47
N SER A 211 10.91 7.81 2.39
CA SER A 211 9.89 8.77 2.83
C SER A 211 9.41 9.66 1.70
N ILE A 212 8.15 10.07 1.78
CA ILE A 212 7.50 10.91 0.78
C ILE A 212 7.72 12.37 1.16
N LYS A 213 8.33 13.15 0.26
CA LYS A 213 8.48 14.59 0.46
C LYS A 213 7.11 15.26 0.49
N VAL A 214 6.88 16.10 1.50
CA VAL A 214 5.68 16.94 1.56
C VAL A 214 5.93 18.21 0.75
N SER A 215 5.21 18.35 -0.36
CA SER A 215 5.27 19.56 -1.19
C SER A 215 3.95 19.75 -1.94
N THR A 216 3.63 21.01 -2.23
CA THR A 216 2.53 21.45 -3.10
C THR A 216 3.04 21.96 -4.45
N ASP A 217 4.34 21.81 -4.75
CA ASP A 217 4.97 22.29 -5.99
C ASP A 217 4.31 21.69 -7.24
N PHE A 218 3.74 20.49 -7.15
CA PHE A 218 3.00 19.87 -8.25
C PHE A 218 1.78 20.70 -8.70
N ALA A 219 1.23 21.52 -7.80
CA ALA A 219 0.13 22.43 -8.10
C ALA A 219 0.59 23.80 -8.65
N ILE A 220 1.90 24.09 -8.64
CA ILE A 220 2.44 25.33 -9.22
C ILE A 220 2.54 25.12 -10.73
N GLY A 221 1.48 25.52 -11.44
CA GLY A 221 1.32 25.30 -12.86
C GLY A 221 -0.15 25.08 -13.20
N SER A 222 -0.87 24.30 -12.41
CA SER A 222 -2.31 24.10 -12.61
C SER A 222 -3.06 25.45 -12.60
N ASN A 223 -3.77 25.79 -13.69
CA ASN A 223 -4.74 26.89 -13.75
C ASN A 223 -5.57 26.85 -12.47
N GLY A 224 -5.31 27.78 -11.54
CA GLY A 224 -5.82 27.79 -10.16
C GLY A 224 -7.34 27.96 -10.03
N GLN A 225 -8.09 27.07 -10.65
CA GLN A 225 -9.53 27.01 -10.75
C GLN A 225 -9.99 25.83 -9.91
N ASP A 226 -9.67 25.86 -8.61
CA ASP A 226 -10.39 25.02 -7.66
C ASP A 226 -11.62 25.81 -7.16
N PRO A 227 -12.86 25.41 -7.52
CA PRO A 227 -14.07 26.16 -7.17
C PRO A 227 -14.39 26.17 -5.66
N TRP A 228 -13.68 25.38 -4.85
CA TRP A 228 -13.94 25.25 -3.41
C TRP A 228 -13.38 26.38 -2.52
N MET A 229 -12.56 27.30 -3.07
CA MET A 229 -12.16 28.53 -2.35
C MET A 229 -13.02 29.77 -2.70
N LYS A 230 -14.01 29.65 -3.58
CA LYS A 230 -15.01 30.72 -3.77
C LYS A 230 -16.24 30.42 -2.92
N THR A 231 -16.34 31.16 -1.81
CA THR A 231 -17.56 31.62 -1.09
C THR A 231 -17.53 31.31 0.41
N VAL A 232 -16.71 32.06 1.14
CA VAL A 232 -17.14 32.62 2.43
C VAL A 232 -16.66 34.08 2.46
N GLN A 233 -17.24 34.92 1.59
CA GLN A 233 -17.20 36.36 1.86
C GLN A 233 -18.38 36.70 2.77
N ALA A 234 -18.03 37.42 3.82
CA ALA A 234 -18.85 37.87 4.93
C ALA A 234 -20.24 38.39 4.52
N SER A 235 -21.24 38.00 5.33
CA SER A 235 -22.43 38.80 5.57
C SER A 235 -22.16 39.72 6.76
#